data_AF-A0A959S1J1-F1
#
_entry.id   AF-A0A959S1J1-F1
#
_cell.length_a   1.000
_cell.length_b   1.000
_cell.length_c   1.000
_cell.angle_alpha   90.00
_cell.angle_beta   90.00
_cell.angle_gamma   90.00
#
_symmetry.space_group_name_H-M   'P 1'
#
loop_
_entity.id
_entity.type
_entity.pdbx_description
1 polymer ?
#
loop_
_entity_poly.entity_id
_entity_poly.type
_entity_poly.pdbx_seq_one_letter_code
_entity_poly.pdbx_strand_id
1 'polypeptide(L)'
;MIRIEMTLPTTEDLANSEMVQQTFAYWFSDHEHVRSPFPFYIQEDVKGKSIEAFVEWIGKLNEKAKEEINEEIAHEKFEEILFQQGSALVKTDDEILTLRFPFLPRAGDKIDGDGIDDRSGENIIQKRYLIKERKDEFMEVSVKNTASGKVWETRFELP
;
A
#
# COMPACT_ATOMS: atom_id res chain seq x y z
N MET A 1 20.49 -41.70 0.32
CA MET A 1 20.42 -40.23 0.26
C MET A 1 18.95 -39.89 0.14
N ILE A 2 18.30 -39.46 1.23
CA ILE A 2 16.87 -39.14 1.23
C ILE A 2 16.76 -37.72 0.67
N ARG A 3 16.27 -37.58 -0.57
CA ARG A 3 15.80 -36.29 -1.08
C ARG A 3 14.42 -36.07 -0.45
N ILE A 4 14.34 -35.13 0.48
CA ILE A 4 13.06 -34.57 0.88
C ILE A 4 12.67 -33.66 -0.29
N GLU A 5 11.71 -34.07 -1.10
CA GLU A 5 11.11 -33.16 -2.09
C GLU A 5 10.46 -32.03 -1.29
N MET A 6 10.94 -30.79 -1.50
CA MET A 6 10.20 -29.61 -1.06
C MET A 6 8.92 -29.55 -1.88
N THR A 7 7.84 -30.11 -1.32
CA THR A 7 6.50 -29.94 -1.85
C THR A 7 6.17 -28.45 -1.82
N LEU A 8 5.67 -27.94 -2.95
CA LEU A 8 5.19 -26.56 -3.03
C LEU A 8 4.13 -26.33 -1.95
N PRO A 9 4.17 -25.19 -1.23
CA PRO A 9 3.16 -24.90 -0.23
C PRO A 9 1.80 -24.73 -0.90
N THR A 10 0.77 -25.26 -0.26
CA THR A 10 -0.61 -25.01 -0.70
C THR A 10 -1.06 -23.62 -0.29
N THR A 11 -2.18 -23.15 -0.85
CA THR A 11 -2.82 -21.91 -0.39
C THR A 11 -3.21 -21.98 1.08
N GLU A 12 -3.61 -23.15 1.58
CA GLU A 12 -3.97 -23.35 2.99
C GLU A 12 -2.74 -23.29 3.89
N ASP A 13 -1.61 -23.86 3.48
CA ASP A 13 -0.35 -23.77 4.23
C ASP A 13 0.10 -22.32 4.38
N LEU A 14 0.06 -21.55 3.28
CA LEU A 14 0.44 -20.13 3.30
C LEU A 14 -0.57 -19.27 4.06
N ALA A 15 -1.87 -19.52 3.90
CA ALA A 15 -2.91 -18.79 4.63
C ALA A 15 -2.71 -18.90 6.15
N ASN A 16 -2.23 -20.04 6.64
CA ASN A 16 -1.98 -20.29 8.06
C ASN A 16 -0.53 -19.97 8.50
N SER A 17 0.33 -19.52 7.58
CA SER A 17 1.71 -19.19 7.91
C SER A 17 1.81 -17.90 8.74
N GLU A 18 2.77 -17.86 9.67
CA GLU A 18 3.00 -16.70 10.53
C GLU A 18 3.31 -15.44 9.72
N MET A 19 4.16 -15.55 8.69
CA MET A 19 4.50 -14.45 7.79
C MET A 19 3.26 -13.80 7.19
N VAL A 20 2.39 -14.59 6.54
CA VAL A 20 1.19 -14.07 5.87
C VAL A 20 0.22 -13.44 6.87
N GLN A 21 0.02 -14.07 8.03
CA GLN A 21 -0.85 -13.55 9.08
C GLN A 21 -0.33 -12.23 9.66
N GLN A 22 0.98 -12.11 9.87
CA GLN A 22 1.61 -10.88 10.33
C GLN A 22 1.50 -9.77 9.30
N THR A 23 1.77 -10.06 8.02
CA THR A 23 1.62 -9.07 6.94
C THR A 23 0.18 -8.54 6.87
N PHE A 24 -0.83 -9.40 6.93
CA PHE A 24 -2.22 -8.96 6.95
C PHE A 24 -2.57 -8.16 8.20
N ALA A 25 -2.15 -8.62 9.39
CA ALA A 25 -2.40 -7.90 10.64
C ALA A 25 -1.80 -6.49 10.62
N TYR A 26 -0.61 -6.35 10.03
CA TYR A 26 0.09 -5.08 9.88
C TYR A 26 -0.52 -4.16 8.82
N TRP A 27 -0.95 -4.67 7.66
CA TRP A 27 -1.44 -3.78 6.61
C TRP A 27 -2.94 -3.49 6.67
N PHE A 28 -3.73 -4.34 7.31
CA PHE A 28 -5.20 -4.25 7.28
C PHE A 28 -5.82 -3.62 8.54
N SER A 29 -4.98 -3.16 9.46
CA SER A 29 -5.40 -2.40 10.63
C SER A 29 -4.71 -1.04 10.63
N ASP A 30 -5.18 -0.14 11.51
CA ASP A 30 -4.48 1.10 11.81
C ASP A 30 -3.56 0.89 13.03
N HIS A 31 -2.34 1.41 12.98
CA HIS A 31 -1.34 1.28 14.03
C HIS A 31 -0.57 2.60 14.18
N GLU A 32 -0.68 3.23 15.34
CA GLU A 32 -0.05 4.52 15.64
C GLU A 32 -0.28 5.58 14.54
N HIS A 33 0.73 5.81 13.70
CA HIS A 33 0.76 6.81 12.63
C HIS A 33 0.56 6.19 11.23
N VAL A 34 0.43 4.86 11.14
CA VAL A 34 0.17 4.12 9.92
C VAL A 34 -1.30 3.75 9.89
N ARG A 35 -2.00 4.20 8.85
CA ARG A 35 -3.37 3.75 8.57
C ARG A 35 -3.34 2.67 7.53
N SER A 36 -4.24 1.70 7.60
CA SER A 36 -4.39 0.70 6.55
C SER A 36 -4.57 1.39 5.20
N PRO A 37 -3.74 1.08 4.18
CA PRO A 37 -3.93 1.62 2.84
C PRO A 37 -4.99 0.85 2.05
N PHE A 38 -5.52 -0.26 2.59
CA PHE A 38 -6.48 -1.13 1.94
C PHE A 38 -7.91 -0.82 2.41
N PRO A 39 -8.79 -0.30 1.53
CA PRO A 39 -10.19 -0.11 1.86
C PRO A 39 -10.85 -1.41 2.33
N PHE A 40 -11.71 -1.33 3.34
CA PHE A 40 -12.37 -2.51 3.93
C PHE A 40 -13.05 -3.41 2.87
N TYR A 41 -13.65 -2.81 1.83
CA TYR A 41 -14.38 -3.56 0.81
C TYR A 41 -13.51 -4.44 -0.10
N ILE A 42 -12.18 -4.28 -0.12
CA ILE A 42 -11.27 -5.12 -0.91
C ILE A 42 -10.49 -6.12 -0.07
N GLN A 43 -10.48 -6.00 1.26
CA GLN A 43 -9.51 -6.72 2.10
C GLN A 43 -9.58 -8.24 1.92
N GLU A 44 -10.79 -8.82 1.94
CA GLU A 44 -10.94 -10.28 1.76
C GLU A 44 -10.53 -10.74 0.35
N ASP A 45 -10.88 -9.98 -0.69
CA ASP A 45 -10.49 -10.29 -2.07
C ASP A 45 -8.98 -10.21 -2.25
N VAL A 46 -8.33 -9.20 -1.65
CA VAL A 46 -6.87 -9.02 -1.67
C VAL A 46 -6.19 -10.19 -0.98
N LYS A 47 -6.64 -10.64 0.20
CA LYS A 47 -6.04 -11.80 0.89
C LYS A 47 -5.98 -13.03 0.00
N GLY A 48 -7.13 -13.41 -0.56
CA GLY A 48 -7.22 -14.60 -1.41
C GLY A 48 -6.31 -14.49 -2.63
N LYS A 49 -6.41 -13.38 -3.36
CA LYS A 49 -5.61 -13.16 -4.58
C LYS A 49 -4.11 -13.10 -4.31
N SER A 50 -3.70 -12.50 -3.19
CA SER A 50 -2.28 -12.39 -2.84
C SER A 50 -1.69 -13.75 -2.48
N ILE A 51 -2.42 -14.59 -1.74
CA ILE A 51 -1.97 -15.96 -1.43
C ILE A 51 -1.85 -16.79 -2.71
N GLU A 52 -2.87 -16.76 -3.57
CA GLU A 52 -2.85 -17.47 -4.86
C GLU A 52 -1.67 -17.02 -5.74
N ALA A 53 -1.47 -15.71 -5.88
CA ALA A 53 -0.37 -15.16 -6.66
C ALA A 53 1.00 -15.50 -6.05
N PHE A 54 1.11 -15.59 -4.73
CA PHE A 54 2.35 -15.97 -4.06
C PHE A 54 2.68 -17.45 -4.25
N VAL A 55 1.69 -18.35 -4.13
CA VAL A 55 1.86 -19.77 -4.50
C VAL A 55 2.32 -19.90 -5.95
N GLU A 56 1.68 -19.17 -6.87
CA GLU A 56 2.05 -19.18 -8.28
C GLU A 56 3.48 -18.67 -8.50
N TRP A 57 3.88 -17.61 -7.79
CA TRP A 57 5.25 -17.09 -7.85
C TRP A 57 6.26 -18.12 -7.36
N ILE A 58 6.05 -18.76 -6.21
CA ILE A 58 6.92 -19.83 -5.69
C ILE A 58 7.02 -20.98 -6.69
N GLY A 59 5.90 -21.38 -7.31
CA GLY A 59 5.84 -22.44 -8.30
C GLY A 59 6.65 -22.17 -9.57
N LYS A 60 6.95 -20.90 -9.88
CA LYS A 60 7.75 -20.49 -11.06
C LYS A 60 9.25 -20.45 -10.78
N LEU A 61 9.67 -20.59 -9.53
CA LEU A 61 11.09 -20.54 -9.17
C LEU A 61 11.82 -21.82 -9.58
N ASN A 62 13.04 -21.66 -10.08
CA ASN A 62 13.94 -22.78 -10.27
C ASN A 62 14.54 -23.22 -8.92
N GLU A 63 15.10 -24.43 -8.87
CA GLU A 63 15.63 -25.01 -7.62
C GLU A 63 16.70 -24.13 -6.96
N LYS A 64 17.59 -23.51 -7.75
CA LYS A 64 18.61 -22.60 -7.22
C LYS A 64 17.99 -21.37 -6.55
N ALA A 65 16.96 -20.78 -7.17
CA ALA A 65 16.26 -19.64 -6.60
C ALA A 65 15.51 -20.01 -5.31
N LYS A 66 14.96 -21.22 -5.22
CA LYS A 66 14.34 -21.72 -3.98
C LYS A 66 15.35 -21.86 -2.84
N GLU A 67 16.60 -22.23 -3.14
CA GLU A 67 17.69 -22.31 -2.15
C GLU A 67 18.15 -20.92 -1.65
N GLU A 68 17.99 -19.88 -2.48
CA GLU A 68 18.40 -18.51 -2.15
C GLU A 68 17.31 -17.68 -1.44
N ILE A 69 16.06 -18.15 -1.42
CA ILE A 69 14.97 -17.47 -0.72
C ILE A 69 15.08 -17.71 0.77
N ASN A 70 15.26 -16.61 1.49
CA ASN A 70 15.09 -16.55 2.93
C ASN A 70 13.73 -15.91 3.28
N GLU A 71 13.44 -15.82 4.58
CA GLU A 71 12.20 -15.25 5.11
C GLU A 71 12.01 -13.78 4.72
N GLU A 72 13.09 -12.98 4.72
CA GLU A 72 13.06 -11.56 4.34
C GLU A 72 12.62 -11.38 2.88
N ILE A 73 13.24 -12.10 1.94
CA ILE A 73 12.89 -12.05 0.51
C ILE A 73 11.45 -12.53 0.29
N ALA A 74 11.04 -13.60 0.99
CA ALA A 74 9.67 -14.11 0.91
C ALA A 74 8.66 -13.07 1.41
N HIS A 75 8.98 -12.38 2.51
CA HIS A 75 8.11 -11.37 3.10
C HIS A 75 8.00 -10.14 2.20
N GLU A 76 9.13 -9.57 1.74
CA GLU A 76 9.15 -8.44 0.81
C GLU A 76 8.37 -8.76 -0.47
N LYS A 77 8.54 -9.98 -1.01
CA LYS A 77 7.83 -10.37 -2.22
C LYS A 77 6.34 -10.55 -1.98
N PHE A 78 5.94 -11.08 -0.82
CA PHE A 78 4.54 -11.20 -0.46
C PHE A 78 3.90 -9.82 -0.30
N GLU A 79 4.58 -8.86 0.32
CA GLU A 79 4.12 -7.46 0.40
C GLU A 79 4.00 -6.83 -0.99
N GLU A 80 4.99 -6.99 -1.88
CA GLU A 80 4.92 -6.50 -3.25
C GLU A 80 3.65 -7.02 -3.97
N ILE A 81 3.39 -8.33 -3.84
CA ILE A 81 2.19 -8.96 -4.40
C ILE A 81 0.92 -8.43 -3.75
N LEU A 82 0.92 -8.22 -2.43
CA LEU A 82 -0.21 -7.65 -1.68
C LEU A 82 -0.62 -6.29 -2.23
N PHE A 83 0.34 -5.38 -2.37
CA PHE A 83 0.10 -4.04 -2.89
C PHE A 83 -0.28 -4.05 -4.37
N GLN A 84 0.31 -4.95 -5.17
CA GLN A 84 -0.08 -5.14 -6.56
C GLN A 84 -1.53 -5.59 -6.69
N GLN A 85 -1.96 -6.59 -5.92
CA GLN A 85 -3.36 -7.07 -5.95
C GLN A 85 -4.33 -6.01 -5.43
N GLY A 86 -3.98 -5.30 -4.36
CA GLY A 86 -4.77 -4.18 -3.86
C GLY A 86 -4.97 -3.10 -4.91
N SER A 87 -3.91 -2.72 -5.61
CA SER A 87 -3.94 -1.65 -6.61
C SER A 87 -4.83 -1.98 -7.80
N ALA A 88 -4.99 -3.28 -8.12
CA ALA A 88 -5.88 -3.76 -9.18
C ALA A 88 -7.37 -3.80 -8.76
N LEU A 89 -7.68 -3.72 -7.46
CA LEU A 89 -9.04 -3.89 -6.92
C LEU A 89 -9.71 -2.60 -6.46
N VAL A 90 -8.93 -1.57 -6.12
CA VAL A 90 -9.46 -0.25 -5.73
C VAL A 90 -10.17 0.45 -6.88
N LYS A 91 -11.07 1.38 -6.55
CA LYS A 91 -12.01 1.98 -7.52
C LYS A 91 -11.67 3.40 -7.91
N THR A 92 -10.84 4.08 -7.12
CA THR A 92 -10.56 5.51 -7.29
C THR A 92 -9.06 5.77 -7.38
N ASP A 93 -8.71 6.85 -8.09
CA ASP A 93 -7.32 7.29 -8.19
C ASP A 93 -6.72 7.61 -6.81
N ASP A 94 -7.50 8.16 -5.88
CA ASP A 94 -7.01 8.46 -4.53
C ASP A 94 -6.67 7.19 -3.72
N GLU A 95 -7.45 6.12 -3.89
CA GLU A 95 -7.12 4.82 -3.30
C GLU A 95 -5.88 4.20 -3.95
N ILE A 96 -5.68 4.34 -5.26
CA ILE A 96 -4.45 3.91 -5.95
C ILE A 96 -3.24 4.68 -5.40
N LEU A 97 -3.36 6.01 -5.25
CA LEU A 97 -2.31 6.83 -4.65
C LEU A 97 -2.03 6.45 -3.20
N THR A 98 -3.07 6.07 -2.45
CA THR A 98 -2.94 5.59 -1.08
C THR A 98 -2.18 4.27 -1.01
N LEU A 99 -2.44 3.33 -1.91
CA LEU A 99 -1.68 2.08 -1.95
C LEU A 99 -0.23 2.30 -2.40
N ARG A 100 0.00 3.19 -3.37
CA ARG A 100 1.35 3.50 -3.85
C ARG A 100 2.18 4.25 -2.81
N PHE A 101 1.53 5.12 -2.03
CA PHE A 101 2.17 5.98 -1.05
C PHE A 101 1.42 5.93 0.30
N PRO A 102 1.48 4.79 1.02
CA PRO A 102 0.65 4.53 2.20
C PRO A 102 0.87 5.49 3.37
N PHE A 103 2.06 6.09 3.41
CA PHE A 103 2.51 7.02 4.45
C PHE A 103 2.26 8.49 4.11
N LEU A 104 1.74 8.81 2.92
CA LEU A 104 1.42 10.18 2.55
C LEU A 104 0.02 10.60 3.02
N PRO A 105 -0.21 11.90 3.24
CA PRO A 105 -1.54 12.43 3.54
C PRO A 105 -2.55 12.03 2.47
N ARG A 106 -3.78 11.72 2.86
CA ARG A 106 -4.90 11.22 2.04
C ARG A 106 -6.00 12.27 1.88
N ALA A 107 -6.90 12.07 0.92
CA ALA A 107 -8.11 12.88 0.89
C ALA A 107 -8.89 12.73 2.21
N GLY A 108 -9.36 13.85 2.74
CA GLY A 108 -10.03 13.93 4.05
C GLY A 108 -9.10 14.20 5.23
N ASP A 109 -7.78 14.12 5.07
CA ASP A 109 -6.85 14.43 6.16
C ASP A 109 -6.82 15.91 6.50
N LYS A 110 -6.62 16.18 7.79
CA LYS A 110 -6.38 17.52 8.29
C LYS A 110 -4.90 17.87 8.14
N ILE A 111 -4.64 19.09 7.70
CA ILE A 111 -3.29 19.65 7.66
C ILE A 111 -3.28 21.05 8.29
N ASP A 112 -2.15 21.44 8.87
CA ASP A 112 -1.97 22.78 9.40
C ASP A 112 -1.69 23.77 8.25
N GLY A 113 -2.11 25.01 8.43
CA GLY A 113 -1.86 26.10 7.49
C GLY A 113 -0.51 26.81 7.72
N ASP A 114 0.32 26.28 8.62
CA ASP A 114 1.65 26.77 8.99
C ASP A 114 1.70 28.28 9.32
N GLY A 115 0.63 28.82 9.88
CA GLY A 115 0.55 30.24 10.26
C GLY A 115 0.56 31.23 9.08
N ILE A 116 0.33 30.75 7.85
CA ILE A 116 0.20 31.60 6.66
C ILE A 116 -1.17 32.31 6.68
N ASP A 117 -1.17 33.63 6.51
CA ASP A 117 -2.41 34.42 6.37
C ASP A 117 -3.28 33.83 5.25
N ASP A 118 -4.60 33.73 5.49
CA ASP A 118 -5.60 33.03 4.66
C ASP A 118 -5.56 31.48 4.65
N ARG A 119 -4.64 30.84 5.37
CA ARG A 119 -4.61 29.38 5.60
C ARG A 119 -4.79 29.01 7.07
N SER A 120 -4.90 29.99 7.95
CA SER A 120 -5.09 29.80 9.38
C SER A 120 -6.36 29.01 9.72
N GLY A 121 -6.27 28.17 10.74
CA GLY A 121 -7.36 27.28 11.15
C GLY A 121 -7.28 25.89 10.51
N GLU A 122 -8.37 25.13 10.58
CA GLU A 122 -8.41 23.75 10.11
C GLU A 122 -8.49 23.70 8.57
N ASN A 123 -7.59 22.92 7.96
CA ASN A 123 -7.56 22.69 6.53
C ASN A 123 -7.72 21.20 6.24
N ILE A 124 -8.51 20.85 5.23
CA ILE A 124 -8.77 19.46 4.84
C ILE A 124 -8.33 19.24 3.41
N ILE A 125 -7.55 18.17 3.18
CA ILE A 125 -7.21 17.72 1.84
C ILE A 125 -8.47 17.31 1.11
N GLN A 126 -8.78 17.99 0.02
CA GLN A 126 -9.92 17.65 -0.82
C GLN A 126 -9.55 16.58 -1.84
N LYS A 127 -8.39 16.75 -2.49
CA LYS A 127 -7.95 15.91 -3.62
C LYS A 127 -6.44 15.86 -3.71
N ARG A 128 -5.94 14.78 -4.31
CA ARG A 128 -4.53 14.56 -4.61
C ARG A 128 -4.39 14.06 -6.03
N TYR A 129 -3.31 14.45 -6.69
CA TYR A 129 -3.04 14.06 -8.07
C TYR A 129 -1.55 13.82 -8.28
N LEU A 130 -1.22 12.81 -9.09
CA LEU A 130 0.14 12.57 -9.53
C LEU A 130 0.45 13.43 -10.76
N ILE A 131 1.54 14.19 -10.71
CA ILE A 131 2.08 14.92 -11.84
C ILE A 131 3.43 14.30 -12.19
N LYS A 132 3.63 13.97 -13.47
CA LYS A 132 4.93 13.50 -13.98
C LYS A 132 5.57 14.60 -14.81
N GLU A 133 6.76 15.04 -14.40
CA GLU A 133 7.55 16.03 -15.11
C GLU A 133 8.90 15.42 -15.49
N ARG A 134 9.04 15.00 -16.76
CA ARG A 134 10.23 14.30 -17.27
C ARG A 134 10.49 12.99 -16.49
N LYS A 135 11.47 13.00 -15.60
CA LYS A 135 11.92 11.86 -14.80
C LYS A 135 11.42 11.93 -13.35
N ASP A 136 10.89 13.09 -12.94
CA ASP A 136 10.51 13.37 -11.56
C ASP A 136 8.99 13.25 -11.44
N GLU A 137 8.51 12.75 -10.30
CA GLU A 137 7.10 12.67 -9.97
C GLU A 137 6.77 13.58 -8.79
N PHE A 138 5.62 14.22 -8.85
CA PHE A 138 5.14 15.14 -7.82
C PHE A 138 3.74 14.72 -7.39
N MET A 139 3.44 14.94 -6.11
CA MET A 139 2.07 14.93 -5.60
C MET A 139 1.58 16.36 -5.51
N GLU A 140 0.53 16.70 -6.26
CA GLU A 140 -0.21 17.93 -6.07
C GLU A 140 -1.39 17.67 -5.13
N VAL A 141 -1.59 18.58 -4.18
CA VAL A 141 -2.59 18.46 -3.12
C VAL A 141 -3.44 19.72 -3.10
N SER A 142 -4.74 19.53 -3.29
CA SER A 142 -5.75 20.58 -3.16
C SER A 142 -6.36 20.54 -1.77
N VAL A 143 -6.38 21.70 -1.12
CA VAL A 143 -6.71 21.82 0.30
C VAL A 143 -7.76 22.89 0.48
N LYS A 144 -8.77 22.61 1.30
CA LYS A 144 -9.83 23.56 1.65
C LYS A 144 -9.73 23.95 3.11
N ASN A 145 -9.65 25.25 3.36
CA ASN A 145 -9.82 25.80 4.70
C ASN A 145 -11.29 25.68 5.11
N THR A 146 -11.58 25.05 6.24
CA THR A 146 -12.96 24.73 6.62
C THR A 146 -13.75 25.94 7.12
N ALA A 147 -13.06 26.94 7.69
CA ALA A 147 -13.69 28.16 8.21
C ALA A 147 -14.01 29.17 7.10
N SER A 148 -13.05 29.46 6.22
CA SER A 148 -13.20 30.46 5.16
C SER A 148 -13.75 29.90 3.85
N GLY A 149 -13.68 28.58 3.66
CA GLY A 149 -14.03 27.92 2.40
C GLY A 149 -13.03 28.14 1.26
N LYS A 150 -11.95 28.91 1.49
CA LYS A 150 -10.89 29.13 0.49
C LYS A 150 -10.18 27.81 0.16
N VAL A 151 -9.87 27.64 -1.12
CA VAL A 151 -9.11 26.50 -1.64
C VAL A 151 -7.73 26.97 -2.04
N TRP A 152 -6.72 26.20 -1.70
CA TRP A 152 -5.33 26.43 -2.12
C TRP A 152 -4.67 25.11 -2.50
N GLU A 153 -3.60 25.22 -3.27
CA GLU A 153 -2.86 24.08 -3.80
C GLU A 153 -1.40 24.15 -3.34
N THR A 154 -0.82 22.98 -3.15
CA THR A 154 0.61 22.80 -2.90
C THR A 154 1.08 21.52 -3.59
N ARG A 155 2.39 21.38 -3.77
CA ARG A 155 2.97 20.16 -4.32
C ARG A 155 4.30 19.84 -3.66
N PHE A 156 4.63 18.56 -3.64
CA PHE A 156 5.92 18.06 -3.19
C PHE A 156 6.41 16.93 -4.09
N GLU A 157 7.72 16.80 -4.17
CA GLU A 157 8.38 15.75 -4.95
C GLU A 157 8.22 14.39 -4.27
N LEU A 158 8.04 13.35 -5.09
CA LEU A 158 7.93 11.97 -4.66
C LEU A 158 9.29 11.26 -4.81
N PRO A 159 9.60 10.28 -3.94
CA PRO A 159 10.86 9.55 -3.97
C PRO A 159 11.02 8.65 -5.21
#